data_AF-A0AA35SC82-F1
#
_entry.id   AF-A0AA35SC82-F1
#
_cell.length_a   1.000
_cell.length_b   1.000
_cell.length_c   1.000
_cell.angle_alpha   90.00
_cell.angle_beta   90.00
_cell.angle_gamma   90.00
#
_symmetry.space_group_name_H-M   'P 1'
#
loop_
_entity.id
_entity.type
_entity.pdbx_description
1 polymer ?
#
loop_
_entity_poly.entity_id
_entity_poly.type
_entity_poly.pdbx_seq_one_letter_code
_entity_poly.pdbx_strand_id
1 'polypeptide(L)'
;VEFAGPHPAGLPGTHIHFLDPVGAAKTVWYIGYQDVVACGKLFATGSLWTERVVALGGPQVEQPRLLRTRQGACLSELTAGQLKPGENRVIAGSVLAGRVASDPLDFLGRYHAQVSVLVEGREREFLGWQKPGVDKFSIKNVFASKLLPSQLFDFTTSTEGSDRAMVPIGSYEQVMPLDILATLLLRALLVEDTDRAQALGCLELDEEDLGLCTFACPGKYEYGPILRQSLARIEREG
;
A
#
# COMPACT_ATOMS: atom_id res chain seq x y z
N VAL A 1 -12.12 -12.61 -16.77
CA VAL A 1 -12.80 -12.39 -15.47
C VAL A 1 -12.65 -10.92 -15.14
N GLU A 2 -13.70 -10.28 -14.66
CA GLU A 2 -13.71 -8.86 -14.28
C GLU A 2 -13.95 -8.74 -12.77
N PHE A 3 -13.27 -7.79 -12.14
CA PHE A 3 -13.41 -7.48 -10.71
C PHE A 3 -13.93 -6.05 -10.56
N ALA A 4 -14.80 -5.82 -9.58
CA ALA A 4 -15.36 -4.51 -9.28
C ALA A 4 -15.45 -4.31 -7.76
N GLY A 5 -15.40 -3.06 -7.31
CA GLY A 5 -15.46 -2.71 -5.89
C GLY A 5 -14.34 -1.75 -5.47
N PRO A 6 -14.28 -1.37 -4.18
CA PRO A 6 -13.18 -0.58 -3.64
C PRO A 6 -11.87 -1.40 -3.63
N HIS A 7 -10.74 -0.72 -3.41
CA HIS A 7 -9.49 -1.40 -3.11
C HIS A 7 -9.67 -2.26 -1.83
N PRO A 8 -9.18 -3.52 -1.81
CA PRO A 8 -8.38 -4.22 -2.83
C PRO A 8 -9.22 -4.93 -3.89
N ALA A 9 -9.11 -4.48 -5.16
CA ALA A 9 -9.80 -5.10 -6.31
C ALA A 9 -8.89 -5.30 -7.55
N GLY A 10 -7.64 -4.84 -7.48
CA GLY A 10 -6.65 -4.94 -8.56
C GLY A 10 -5.30 -5.48 -8.08
N LEU A 11 -5.24 -6.02 -6.85
CA LEU A 11 -4.04 -6.62 -6.31
C LEU A 11 -3.87 -8.05 -6.84
N PRO A 12 -2.65 -8.47 -7.22
CA PRO A 12 -2.37 -9.84 -7.61
C PRO A 12 -2.80 -10.86 -6.55
N GLY A 13 -2.51 -10.63 -5.26
CA GLY A 13 -2.87 -11.55 -4.17
C GLY A 13 -4.39 -11.78 -4.10
N THR A 14 -5.18 -10.71 -4.14
CA THR A 14 -6.65 -10.80 -4.19
C THR A 14 -7.16 -11.56 -5.43
N HIS A 15 -6.58 -11.31 -6.61
CA HIS A 15 -6.99 -12.02 -7.83
C HIS A 15 -6.62 -13.50 -7.76
N ILE A 16 -5.42 -13.82 -7.29
CA ILE A 16 -4.93 -15.20 -7.14
C ILE A 16 -5.85 -15.97 -6.18
N HIS A 17 -6.19 -15.38 -5.03
CA HIS A 17 -7.09 -16.00 -4.05
C HIS A 17 -8.43 -16.45 -4.66
N PHE A 18 -9.05 -15.61 -5.50
CA PHE A 18 -10.35 -15.92 -6.09
C PHE A 18 -10.29 -16.75 -7.38
N LEU A 19 -9.19 -16.70 -8.13
CA LEU A 19 -9.07 -17.37 -9.43
C LEU A 19 -8.35 -18.70 -9.34
N ASP A 20 -7.20 -18.72 -8.67
CA ASP A 20 -6.30 -19.85 -8.67
C ASP A 20 -5.43 -19.86 -7.39
N PRO A 21 -6.04 -20.05 -6.20
CA PRO A 21 -5.37 -19.85 -4.90
C PRO A 21 -4.11 -20.71 -4.78
N VAL A 22 -3.12 -20.16 -4.09
CA VAL A 22 -1.79 -20.75 -3.91
C VAL A 22 -1.54 -21.22 -2.49
N GLY A 23 -0.44 -21.93 -2.27
CA GLY A 23 -0.03 -22.39 -0.96
C GLY A 23 1.27 -23.17 -1.07
N ALA A 24 1.62 -23.93 -0.04
CA ALA A 24 2.90 -24.63 0.00
C ALA A 24 3.16 -25.57 -1.20
N ALA A 25 2.10 -26.16 -1.78
CA ALA A 25 2.21 -27.11 -2.88
C ALA A 25 1.94 -26.51 -4.28
N LYS A 26 1.66 -25.21 -4.38
CA LYS A 26 1.26 -24.58 -5.66
C LYS A 26 1.74 -23.14 -5.77
N THR A 27 2.32 -22.83 -6.92
CA THR A 27 2.81 -21.49 -7.25
C THR A 27 2.13 -20.99 -8.52
N VAL A 28 1.91 -19.68 -8.58
CA VAL A 28 1.44 -18.97 -9.77
C VAL A 28 2.35 -17.78 -10.05
N TRP A 29 2.32 -17.26 -11.27
CA TRP A 29 3.05 -16.06 -11.66
C TRP A 29 2.09 -14.95 -12.02
N TYR A 30 2.48 -13.71 -11.73
CA TYR A 30 1.79 -12.52 -12.19
C TYR A 30 2.77 -11.58 -12.92
N ILE A 31 2.25 -10.76 -13.82
CA ILE A 31 3.00 -9.73 -14.52
C ILE A 31 2.10 -8.51 -14.74
N GLY A 32 2.62 -7.33 -14.46
CA GLY A 32 1.90 -6.06 -14.63
C GLY A 32 1.64 -5.73 -16.11
N TYR A 33 0.55 -5.02 -16.40
CA TYR A 33 0.15 -4.72 -17.78
C TYR A 33 1.22 -3.96 -18.60
N GLN A 34 1.95 -3.01 -18.00
CA GLN A 34 3.04 -2.30 -18.70
C GLN A 34 4.24 -3.21 -19.00
N ASP A 35 4.47 -4.23 -18.15
CA ASP A 35 5.52 -5.21 -18.38
C ASP A 35 5.13 -6.19 -19.49
N VAL A 36 3.86 -6.58 -19.57
CA VAL A 36 3.33 -7.34 -20.73
C VAL A 36 3.54 -6.56 -22.04
N VAL A 37 3.24 -5.26 -22.04
CA VAL A 37 3.49 -4.37 -23.19
C VAL A 37 4.99 -4.32 -23.53
N ALA A 38 5.86 -4.21 -22.52
CA ALA A 38 7.30 -4.19 -22.71
C ALA A 38 7.83 -5.52 -23.30
N CYS A 39 7.31 -6.66 -22.85
CA CYS A 39 7.61 -7.97 -23.43
C CYS A 39 7.19 -8.02 -24.91
N GLY A 40 5.98 -7.60 -25.24
CA GLY A 40 5.52 -7.54 -26.64
C GLY A 40 6.42 -6.68 -27.54
N LYS A 41 6.84 -5.51 -27.04
CA LYS A 41 7.79 -4.61 -27.73
C LYS A 41 9.17 -5.24 -27.93
N LEU A 42 9.66 -5.97 -26.92
CA LEU A 42 10.93 -6.67 -26.99
C LEU A 42 10.92 -7.71 -28.12
N PHE A 43 9.89 -8.56 -28.20
CA PHE A 43 9.79 -9.56 -29.27
C PHE A 43 9.59 -8.94 -30.65
N ALA A 44 8.85 -7.82 -30.74
CA ALA A 44 8.58 -7.17 -32.02
C ALA A 44 9.80 -6.40 -32.59
N THR A 45 10.65 -5.83 -31.73
CA THR A 45 11.74 -4.94 -32.15
C THR A 45 13.14 -5.48 -31.86
N GLY A 46 13.26 -6.54 -31.07
CA GLY A 46 14.54 -7.07 -30.58
C GLY A 46 15.23 -6.17 -29.55
N SER A 47 14.57 -5.11 -29.07
CA SER A 47 15.16 -4.11 -28.18
C SER A 47 14.36 -3.96 -26.88
N LEU A 48 15.06 -3.77 -25.76
CA LEU A 48 14.42 -3.60 -24.45
C LEU A 48 13.62 -2.28 -24.39
N TRP A 49 12.35 -2.38 -24.00
CA TRP A 49 11.47 -1.23 -23.84
C TRP A 49 11.36 -0.76 -22.39
N THR A 50 12.05 0.34 -22.06
CA THR A 50 12.14 0.88 -20.69
C THR A 50 11.18 2.02 -20.39
N GLU A 51 10.42 2.52 -21.37
CA GLU A 51 9.44 3.58 -21.16
C GLU A 51 8.32 3.09 -20.24
N ARG A 52 7.87 3.95 -19.32
CA ARG A 52 6.78 3.71 -18.39
C ARG A 52 5.85 4.91 -18.35
N VAL A 53 4.56 4.66 -18.16
CA VAL A 53 3.56 5.70 -17.91
C VAL A 53 3.17 5.61 -16.44
N VAL A 54 3.51 6.62 -15.64
CA VAL A 54 3.23 6.60 -14.20
C VAL A 54 2.27 7.71 -13.81
N ALA A 55 1.37 7.44 -12.87
CA ALA A 55 0.54 8.50 -12.30
C ALA A 55 1.38 9.32 -11.30
N LEU A 56 1.38 10.65 -11.46
CA LEU A 56 1.84 11.57 -10.41
C LEU A 56 0.61 12.18 -9.74
N GLY A 57 0.46 11.93 -8.44
CA GLY A 57 -0.71 12.39 -7.71
C GLY A 57 -0.47 12.58 -6.21
N GLY A 58 -1.53 12.97 -5.51
CA GLY A 58 -1.52 13.32 -4.10
C GLY A 58 -1.80 14.81 -3.87
N PRO A 59 -2.21 15.21 -2.66
CA PRO A 59 -2.65 16.58 -2.37
C PRO A 59 -1.57 17.64 -2.62
N GLN A 60 -0.29 17.27 -2.59
CA GLN A 60 0.86 18.17 -2.77
C GLN A 60 1.35 18.30 -4.22
N VAL A 61 0.67 17.67 -5.18
CA VAL A 61 0.97 17.84 -6.61
C VAL A 61 0.15 19.00 -7.18
N GLU A 62 0.78 19.92 -7.92
CA GLU A 62 0.08 21.06 -8.52
C GLU A 62 -0.87 20.66 -9.65
N GLN A 63 -0.40 19.77 -10.53
CA GLN A 63 -1.14 19.27 -11.69
C GLN A 63 -1.06 17.74 -11.78
N PRO A 64 -1.89 17.01 -11.00
CA PRO A 64 -1.93 15.56 -11.03
C PRO A 64 -2.24 15.04 -12.44
N ARG A 65 -1.40 14.15 -12.96
CA ARG A 65 -1.51 13.63 -14.33
C ARG A 65 -0.69 12.36 -14.53
N LEU A 66 -0.85 11.74 -15.69
CA LEU A 66 0.03 10.67 -16.15
C LEU A 66 1.30 11.26 -16.78
N LEU A 67 2.44 10.72 -16.40
CA LEU A 67 3.76 11.09 -16.92
C LEU A 67 4.35 9.92 -17.70
N ARG A 68 4.83 10.20 -18.91
CA ARG A 68 5.71 9.29 -19.63
C ARG A 68 7.13 9.49 -19.11
N THR A 69 7.74 8.42 -18.61
CA THR A 69 9.07 8.40 -18.00
C THR A 69 9.77 7.08 -18.34
N ARG A 70 10.85 6.74 -17.64
CA ARG A 70 11.57 5.47 -17.75
C ARG A 70 11.55 4.70 -16.43
N GLN A 71 11.74 3.39 -16.53
CA GLN A 71 12.00 2.55 -15.37
C GLN A 71 13.22 3.06 -14.58
N GLY A 72 13.10 3.14 -13.26
CA GLY A 72 14.16 3.65 -12.39
C GLY A 72 14.45 5.15 -12.58
N ALA A 73 13.48 5.95 -13.04
CA ALA A 73 13.63 7.40 -13.10
C ALA A 73 13.88 7.99 -11.70
N CYS A 74 14.79 8.96 -11.60
CA CYS A 74 15.05 9.72 -10.39
C CYS A 74 13.78 10.52 -10.00
N LEU A 75 13.28 10.33 -8.78
CA LEU A 75 11.99 10.90 -8.38
C LEU A 75 12.09 12.37 -7.97
N SER A 76 13.20 12.80 -7.37
CA SER A 76 13.46 14.23 -7.15
C SER A 76 13.50 15.01 -8.46
N GLU A 77 14.18 14.48 -9.50
CA GLU A 77 14.17 15.08 -10.84
C GLU A 77 12.78 15.03 -11.48
N LEU A 78 12.10 13.88 -11.40
CA LEU A 78 10.78 13.69 -12.01
C LEU A 78 9.72 14.60 -11.39
N THR A 79 9.87 15.01 -10.12
CA THR A 79 8.92 15.86 -9.40
C THR A 79 9.34 17.32 -9.29
N ALA A 80 10.54 17.68 -9.74
CA ALA A 80 11.05 19.04 -9.70
C ALA A 80 10.10 20.03 -10.40
N GLY A 81 9.70 21.08 -9.67
CA GLY A 81 8.80 22.12 -10.17
C GLY A 81 7.35 21.66 -10.39
N GLN A 82 6.93 20.52 -9.84
CA GLN A 82 5.55 20.00 -9.98
C GLN A 82 4.78 19.94 -8.66
N LEU A 83 5.44 20.30 -7.56
CA LEU A 83 4.92 20.17 -6.20
C LEU A 83 4.58 21.54 -5.63
N LYS A 84 3.51 21.59 -4.84
CA LYS A 84 3.14 22.77 -4.07
C LYS A 84 4.24 23.11 -3.05
N PRO A 85 4.39 24.38 -2.63
CA PRO A 85 5.34 24.76 -1.59
C PRO A 85 5.06 24.04 -0.25
N GLY A 86 6.10 23.57 0.41
CA GLY A 86 6.00 22.89 1.70
C GLY A 86 7.03 21.78 1.87
N GLU A 87 7.04 21.16 3.05
CA GLU A 87 7.81 19.94 3.27
C GLU A 87 7.00 18.75 2.74
N ASN A 88 7.45 18.19 1.62
CA ASN A 88 6.72 17.16 0.90
C ASN A 88 7.43 15.80 1.01
N ARG A 89 6.67 14.76 1.34
CA ARG A 89 7.10 13.36 1.22
C ARG A 89 6.72 12.83 -0.15
N VAL A 90 7.73 12.56 -0.98
CA VAL A 90 7.58 11.85 -2.25
C VAL A 90 7.65 10.35 -1.98
N ILE A 91 6.71 9.59 -2.54
CA ILE A 91 6.57 8.15 -2.35
C ILE A 91 6.61 7.48 -3.71
N ALA A 92 7.58 6.59 -3.92
CA ALA A 92 7.58 5.65 -5.03
C ALA A 92 6.47 4.62 -4.78
N GLY A 93 5.43 4.59 -5.59
CA GLY A 93 4.27 3.72 -5.40
C GLY A 93 3.07 4.43 -4.76
N SER A 94 2.14 3.63 -4.25
CA SER A 94 0.92 4.12 -3.60
C SER A 94 1.19 4.58 -2.16
N VAL A 95 0.21 5.25 -1.55
CA VAL A 95 0.30 5.61 -0.12
C VAL A 95 0.13 4.40 0.81
N LEU A 96 -0.38 3.26 0.30
CA LEU A 96 -0.66 2.06 1.10
C LEU A 96 0.48 1.03 1.06
N ALA A 97 1.25 1.01 -0.01
CA ALA A 97 2.32 0.04 -0.26
C ALA A 97 3.45 0.68 -1.09
N GLY A 98 3.87 1.87 -0.68
CA GLY A 98 4.94 2.63 -1.35
C GLY A 98 6.16 2.80 -0.47
N ARG A 99 7.22 3.34 -1.07
CA ARG A 99 8.48 3.62 -0.39
C ARG A 99 8.82 5.10 -0.47
N VAL A 100 9.31 5.67 0.62
CA VAL A 100 9.82 7.04 0.63
C VAL A 100 10.95 7.18 -0.40
N ALA A 101 10.83 8.18 -1.27
CA ALA A 101 11.85 8.55 -2.22
C ALA A 101 12.86 9.47 -1.52
N SER A 102 13.96 8.86 -1.08
CA SER A 102 15.09 9.54 -0.45
C SER A 102 16.36 8.77 -0.80
N ASP A 103 17.50 9.46 -0.87
CA ASP A 103 18.82 8.83 -1.11
C ASP A 103 19.03 7.64 -0.15
N PRO A 104 19.44 6.44 -0.63
CA PRO A 104 19.81 6.06 -2.01
C PRO A 104 18.67 5.48 -2.87
N LEU A 105 17.44 5.55 -2.37
CA LEU A 105 16.25 4.94 -2.95
C LEU A 105 15.32 5.94 -3.67
N ASP A 106 15.86 7.09 -4.08
CA ASP A 106 15.18 8.19 -4.79
C ASP A 106 14.87 7.87 -6.26
N PHE A 107 14.39 6.65 -6.52
CA PHE A 107 14.12 6.14 -7.85
C PHE A 107 12.78 5.42 -7.91
N LEU A 108 12.14 5.51 -9.07
CA LEU A 108 10.92 4.76 -9.36
C LEU A 108 11.18 3.25 -9.22
N GLY A 109 10.45 2.62 -8.30
CA GLY A 109 10.56 1.18 -8.04
C GLY A 109 10.17 0.32 -9.24
N ARG A 110 10.72 -0.90 -9.31
CA ARG A 110 10.52 -1.83 -10.43
C ARG A 110 9.06 -2.12 -10.73
N TYR A 111 8.24 -2.28 -9.69
CA TYR A 111 6.83 -2.66 -9.78
C TYR A 111 5.87 -1.48 -9.57
N HIS A 112 6.39 -0.26 -9.35
CA HIS A 112 5.57 0.91 -9.09
C HIS A 112 5.10 1.56 -10.41
N ALA A 113 3.79 1.78 -10.50
CA ALA A 113 3.15 2.47 -11.62
C ALA A 113 2.64 3.89 -11.26
N GLN A 114 2.97 4.38 -10.07
CA GLN A 114 2.59 5.71 -9.62
C GLN A 114 3.62 6.30 -8.65
N VAL A 115 3.54 7.60 -8.46
CA VAL A 115 4.28 8.41 -7.49
C VAL A 115 3.25 9.22 -6.71
N SER A 116 3.25 9.06 -5.39
CA SER A 116 2.32 9.73 -4.50
C SER A 116 3.06 10.81 -3.71
N VAL A 117 2.48 11.99 -3.55
CA VAL A 117 3.10 13.09 -2.81
C VAL A 117 2.17 13.62 -1.73
N LEU A 118 2.64 13.54 -0.48
CA LEU A 118 1.93 13.99 0.71
C LEU A 118 2.71 15.10 1.39
N VAL A 119 2.02 15.90 2.21
CA VAL A 119 2.68 16.86 3.10
C VAL A 119 3.23 16.12 4.32
N GLU A 120 4.40 16.52 4.81
CA GLU A 120 4.92 16.01 6.07
C GLU A 120 4.07 16.49 7.26
N GLY A 121 3.46 15.54 7.97
CA GLY A 121 2.67 15.78 9.16
C GLY A 121 3.55 15.91 10.40
N ARG A 122 4.16 17.08 10.63
CA ARG A 122 4.94 17.39 11.84
C ARG A 122 4.20 18.27 12.85
N GLU A 123 3.02 18.75 12.47
CA GLU A 123 2.25 19.70 13.28
C GLU A 123 1.56 19.01 14.45
N ARG A 124 1.53 19.70 15.60
CA ARG A 124 0.70 19.28 16.73
C ARG A 124 -0.70 19.80 16.54
N GLU A 125 -1.67 18.90 16.53
CA GLU A 125 -3.06 19.31 16.44
C GLU A 125 -3.53 20.10 17.67
N PHE A 126 -4.15 21.24 17.40
CA PHE A 126 -4.84 22.03 18.41
C PHE A 126 -6.05 21.26 18.95
N LEU A 127 -6.13 21.11 20.28
CA LEU A 127 -7.15 20.35 21.04
C LEU A 127 -7.18 18.82 20.82
N GLY A 128 -6.34 18.27 19.93
CA GLY A 128 -6.16 16.82 19.73
C GLY A 128 -7.46 16.03 19.68
N TRP A 129 -7.62 15.06 20.60
CA TRP A 129 -8.79 14.18 20.69
C TRP A 129 -10.10 14.89 21.07
N GLN A 130 -10.06 16.13 21.57
CA GLN A 130 -11.25 16.89 21.96
C GLN A 130 -11.91 17.62 20.78
N LYS A 131 -11.26 17.68 19.61
CA LYS A 131 -11.84 18.29 18.41
C LYS A 131 -12.94 17.34 17.85
N PRO A 132 -14.10 17.85 17.41
CA PRO A 132 -15.17 17.04 16.82
C PRO A 132 -14.77 16.29 15.53
N GLY A 133 -13.62 16.63 14.94
CA GLY A 133 -13.00 15.87 13.84
C GLY A 133 -13.78 15.88 12.52
N VAL A 134 -14.39 17.01 12.16
CA VAL A 134 -15.11 17.15 10.87
C VAL A 134 -14.22 16.97 9.64
N ASP A 135 -12.91 17.15 9.81
CA ASP A 135 -11.86 17.03 8.79
C ASP A 135 -11.02 15.75 8.94
N LYS A 136 -11.43 14.83 9.82
CA LYS A 136 -10.68 13.60 10.08
C LYS A 136 -11.34 12.37 9.48
N PHE A 137 -10.54 11.55 8.81
CA PHE A 137 -10.97 10.22 8.39
C PHE A 137 -10.93 9.23 9.57
N SER A 138 -11.94 8.35 9.64
CA SER A 138 -11.92 7.19 10.53
C SER A 138 -12.74 6.05 9.94
N ILE A 139 -12.18 4.84 9.99
CA ILE A 139 -12.89 3.60 9.64
C ILE A 139 -14.07 3.37 10.59
N LYS A 140 -13.91 3.75 11.87
CA LYS A 140 -14.96 3.66 12.87
C LYS A 140 -15.76 4.96 12.94
N ASN A 141 -17.02 4.84 13.33
CA ASN A 141 -17.97 5.94 13.47
C ASN A 141 -17.71 6.83 14.70
N VAL A 142 -16.52 7.43 14.78
CA VAL A 142 -16.06 8.19 15.97
C VAL A 142 -16.00 9.70 15.70
N PHE A 143 -15.81 10.12 14.45
CA PHE A 143 -15.74 11.53 14.06
C PHE A 143 -17.00 12.02 13.35
N ALA A 144 -17.25 13.33 13.44
CA ALA A 144 -18.39 13.99 12.81
C ALA A 144 -18.35 13.96 11.27
N SER A 145 -17.16 13.76 10.68
CA SER A 145 -16.94 13.60 9.24
C SER A 145 -17.78 12.49 8.59
N LYS A 146 -18.22 11.48 9.37
CA LYS A 146 -19.15 10.44 8.90
C LYS A 146 -20.45 11.01 8.33
N LEU A 147 -20.92 12.16 8.82
CA LEU A 147 -22.14 12.80 8.34
C LEU A 147 -22.00 13.36 6.92
N LEU A 148 -20.78 13.40 6.38
CA LEU A 148 -20.43 13.87 5.04
C LEU A 148 -19.72 12.74 4.26
N PRO A 149 -20.45 11.72 3.79
CA PRO A 149 -19.86 10.50 3.22
C PRO A 149 -19.07 10.71 1.91
N SER A 150 -19.30 11.83 1.21
CA SER A 150 -18.58 12.19 -0.03
C SER A 150 -17.40 13.14 0.21
N GLN A 151 -17.04 13.41 1.47
CA GLN A 151 -15.93 14.30 1.80
C GLN A 151 -14.60 13.65 1.43
N LEU A 152 -13.75 14.40 0.73
CA LEU A 152 -12.37 14.02 0.46
C LEU A 152 -11.48 14.56 1.58
N PHE A 153 -10.44 13.79 1.92
CA PHE A 153 -9.50 14.13 2.99
C PHE A 153 -8.10 14.29 2.41
N ASP A 154 -7.46 15.40 2.74
CA ASP A 154 -6.04 15.62 2.43
C ASP A 154 -5.19 14.92 3.50
N PHE A 155 -4.89 13.65 3.25
CA PHE A 155 -4.01 12.88 4.14
C PHE A 155 -2.61 13.48 4.20
N THR A 156 -2.00 13.40 5.37
CA THR A 156 -0.60 13.75 5.64
C THR A 156 0.18 12.49 6.01
N THR A 157 1.47 12.62 6.30
CA THR A 157 2.29 11.51 6.81
C THR A 157 2.09 11.23 8.30
N SER A 158 1.23 11.99 9.00
CA SER A 158 0.93 11.80 10.41
C SER A 158 0.20 10.48 10.66
N THR A 159 0.63 9.74 11.68
CA THR A 159 -0.04 8.52 12.13
C THR A 159 -1.23 8.79 13.05
N GLU A 160 -1.44 10.06 13.46
CA GLU A 160 -2.54 10.49 14.34
C GLU A 160 -2.63 9.68 15.64
N GLY A 161 -1.48 9.25 16.18
CA GLY A 161 -1.41 8.42 17.36
C GLY A 161 0.00 7.92 17.69
N SER A 162 0.07 7.03 18.67
CA SER A 162 1.31 6.39 19.12
C SER A 162 1.17 4.87 19.06
N ASP A 163 2.31 4.18 19.10
CA ASP A 163 2.37 2.72 19.14
C ASP A 163 1.64 2.17 20.36
N ARG A 164 0.85 1.12 20.15
CA ARG A 164 0.06 0.43 21.18
C ARG A 164 -0.06 -1.05 20.84
N ALA A 165 -0.38 -1.86 21.84
CA ALA A 165 -0.70 -3.26 21.63
C ALA A 165 -1.84 -3.44 20.62
N MET A 166 -1.81 -4.54 19.89
CA MET A 166 -2.85 -4.87 18.91
C MET A 166 -4.20 -4.99 19.60
N VAL A 167 -5.19 -4.22 19.12
CA VAL A 167 -6.55 -4.23 19.66
C VAL A 167 -7.50 -4.93 18.66
N PRO A 168 -8.05 -6.11 18.99
CA PRO A 168 -8.91 -6.89 18.10
C PRO A 168 -10.36 -6.37 18.15
N ILE A 169 -10.62 -5.22 17.52
CA ILE A 169 -11.94 -4.55 17.54
C ILE A 169 -12.69 -4.63 16.19
N GLY A 170 -12.37 -5.62 15.35
CA GLY A 170 -13.08 -5.83 14.08
C GLY A 170 -12.73 -4.85 12.96
N SER A 171 -11.61 -4.12 13.08
CA SER A 171 -11.19 -3.15 12.05
C SER A 171 -10.57 -3.84 10.83
N TYR A 172 -9.89 -4.96 11.04
CA TYR A 172 -9.14 -5.66 9.98
C TYR A 172 -10.10 -6.43 9.07
N GLU A 173 -11.15 -7.01 9.63
CA GLU A 173 -12.20 -7.75 8.92
C GLU A 173 -13.02 -6.85 7.99
N GLN A 174 -13.05 -5.54 8.24
CA GLN A 174 -13.73 -4.59 7.35
C GLN A 174 -12.95 -4.29 6.07
N VAL A 175 -11.64 -4.55 6.07
CA VAL A 175 -10.73 -4.20 4.97
C VAL A 175 -10.07 -5.41 4.31
N MET A 176 -10.19 -6.60 4.90
CA MET A 176 -9.70 -7.86 4.34
C MET A 176 -10.78 -8.48 3.45
N PRO A 177 -10.60 -8.55 2.12
CA PRO A 177 -11.59 -9.14 1.23
C PRO A 177 -11.44 -10.66 1.06
N LEU A 178 -10.30 -11.24 1.47
CA LEU A 178 -10.02 -12.68 1.36
C LEU A 178 -10.70 -13.47 2.47
N ASP A 179 -10.93 -14.77 2.25
CA ASP A 179 -11.45 -15.70 3.26
C ASP A 179 -10.35 -16.08 4.29
N ILE A 180 -9.91 -15.07 5.03
CA ILE A 180 -8.83 -15.15 6.01
C ILE A 180 -9.29 -14.51 7.33
N LEU A 181 -9.02 -15.20 8.44
CA LEU A 181 -9.26 -14.67 9.78
C LEU A 181 -8.21 -13.61 10.14
N ALA A 182 -8.39 -12.40 9.58
CA ALA A 182 -7.42 -11.30 9.61
C ALA A 182 -6.86 -11.03 11.01
N THR A 183 -7.70 -10.81 12.03
CA THR A 183 -7.21 -10.58 13.39
C THR A 183 -6.33 -11.71 13.91
N LEU A 184 -6.67 -12.98 13.64
CA LEU A 184 -5.87 -14.11 14.11
C LEU A 184 -4.56 -14.22 13.35
N LEU A 185 -4.58 -13.99 12.03
CA LEU A 185 -3.39 -14.01 11.19
C LEU A 185 -2.41 -12.92 11.62
N LEU A 186 -2.88 -11.68 11.70
CA LEU A 186 -2.05 -10.55 12.10
C LEU A 186 -1.46 -10.74 13.50
N ARG A 187 -2.21 -11.36 14.42
CA ARG A 187 -1.68 -11.72 15.74
C ARG A 187 -0.58 -12.78 15.65
N ALA A 188 -0.77 -13.83 14.83
CA ALA A 188 0.23 -14.88 14.63
C ALA A 188 1.53 -14.30 14.05
N LEU A 189 1.41 -13.39 13.08
CA LEU A 189 2.53 -12.64 12.51
C LEU A 189 3.28 -11.82 13.58
N LEU A 190 2.56 -11.11 14.45
CA LEU A 190 3.18 -10.29 15.52
C LEU A 190 3.93 -11.09 16.57
N VAL A 191 3.50 -12.33 16.86
CA VAL A 191 4.18 -13.22 17.82
C VAL A 191 5.16 -14.18 17.14
N GLU A 192 5.37 -14.01 15.83
CA GLU A 192 6.25 -14.84 15.00
C GLU A 192 5.92 -16.35 15.03
N ASP A 193 4.63 -16.70 15.17
CA ASP A 193 4.12 -18.07 15.09
C ASP A 193 3.89 -18.44 13.62
N THR A 194 4.94 -18.97 12.97
CA THR A 194 4.96 -19.31 11.54
C THR A 194 4.00 -20.44 11.19
N ASP A 195 3.92 -21.49 12.02
CA ASP A 195 2.99 -22.61 11.82
C ASP A 195 1.54 -22.12 11.76
N ARG A 196 1.16 -21.27 12.72
CA ARG A 196 -0.18 -20.70 12.75
C ARG A 196 -0.41 -19.69 11.64
N ALA A 197 0.60 -18.91 11.25
CA ALA A 197 0.50 -17.98 10.13
C ALA A 197 0.25 -18.71 8.81
N GLN A 198 0.96 -19.82 8.56
CA GLN A 198 0.76 -20.67 7.39
C GLN A 198 -0.66 -21.27 7.37
N ALA A 199 -1.10 -21.83 8.50
CA ALA A 199 -2.45 -22.40 8.63
C ALA A 199 -3.56 -21.36 8.41
N LEU A 200 -3.27 -20.08 8.61
CA LEU A 200 -4.19 -18.95 8.40
C LEU A 200 -4.04 -18.30 7.01
N GLY A 201 -3.24 -18.87 6.11
CA GLY A 201 -3.17 -18.44 4.70
C GLY A 201 -2.12 -17.36 4.40
N CYS A 202 -1.09 -17.19 5.23
CA CYS A 202 -0.05 -16.16 4.97
C CYS A 202 0.69 -16.34 3.63
N LEU A 203 0.72 -17.56 3.09
CA LEU A 203 1.42 -17.89 1.83
C LEU A 203 0.73 -17.34 0.57
N GLU A 204 -0.53 -16.93 0.68
CA GLU A 204 -1.28 -16.32 -0.43
C GLU A 204 -1.13 -14.79 -0.50
N LEU A 205 -0.44 -14.21 0.48
CA LEU A 205 -0.35 -12.76 0.68
C LEU A 205 1.04 -12.24 0.35
N ASP A 206 1.09 -11.01 -0.15
CA ASP A 206 2.30 -10.20 -0.20
C ASP A 206 2.14 -8.91 0.63
N GLU A 207 3.18 -8.09 0.79
CA GLU A 207 3.12 -6.93 1.70
C GLU A 207 2.00 -5.94 1.34
N GLU A 208 1.68 -5.80 0.05
CA GLU A 208 0.64 -4.88 -0.42
C GLU A 208 -0.78 -5.33 -0.03
N ASP A 209 -1.03 -6.63 0.10
CA ASP A 209 -2.34 -7.15 0.53
C ASP A 209 -2.66 -6.76 1.97
N LEU A 210 -1.63 -6.55 2.81
CA LEU A 210 -1.77 -6.07 4.19
C LEU A 210 -1.67 -4.55 4.33
N GLY A 211 -1.55 -3.80 3.23
CA GLY A 211 -1.44 -2.34 3.25
C GLY A 211 -2.66 -1.66 3.90
N LEU A 212 -3.87 -2.14 3.58
CA LEU A 212 -5.09 -1.63 4.23
C LEU A 212 -5.20 -2.05 5.69
N CYS A 213 -4.75 -3.26 6.05
CA CYS A 213 -4.73 -3.69 7.46
C CYS A 213 -3.81 -2.80 8.30
N THR A 214 -2.67 -2.40 7.73
CA THR A 214 -1.73 -1.44 8.32
C THR A 214 -2.39 -0.08 8.51
N PHE A 215 -3.02 0.46 7.45
CA PHE A 215 -3.76 1.71 7.52
C PHE A 215 -4.89 1.68 8.57
N ALA A 216 -5.61 0.56 8.67
CA ALA A 216 -6.71 0.38 9.62
C ALA A 216 -6.26 0.14 11.07
N CYS A 217 -4.98 -0.15 11.30
CA CYS A 217 -4.47 -0.58 12.59
C CYS A 217 -4.54 0.53 13.65
N PRO A 218 -5.31 0.34 14.74
CA PRO A 218 -5.27 1.28 15.86
C PRO A 218 -3.92 1.29 16.60
N GLY A 219 -3.20 0.16 16.55
CA GLY A 219 -1.93 -0.06 17.22
C GLY A 219 -0.70 0.46 16.47
N LYS A 220 -0.87 0.93 15.23
CA LYS A 220 0.19 1.49 14.36
C LYS A 220 1.29 0.47 14.00
N TYR A 221 0.91 -0.80 13.87
CA TYR A 221 1.80 -1.84 13.34
C TYR A 221 1.88 -1.77 11.81
N GLU A 222 3.10 -1.97 11.31
CA GLU A 222 3.42 -2.09 9.87
C GLU A 222 3.39 -3.57 9.45
N TYR A 223 2.24 -4.06 9.02
CA TYR A 223 2.05 -5.50 8.80
C TYR A 223 2.75 -6.04 7.55
N GLY A 224 2.98 -5.22 6.53
CA GLY A 224 3.70 -5.61 5.32
C GLY A 224 5.11 -6.15 5.63
N PRO A 225 6.00 -5.35 6.25
CA PRO A 225 7.32 -5.81 6.68
C PRO A 225 7.30 -7.02 7.62
N ILE A 226 6.32 -7.09 8.54
CA ILE A 226 6.16 -8.23 9.45
C ILE A 226 5.83 -9.51 8.66
N LEU A 227 4.93 -9.44 7.68
CA LEU A 227 4.62 -10.56 6.79
C LEU A 227 5.87 -10.99 6.02
N ARG A 228 6.64 -10.05 5.44
CA ARG A 228 7.87 -10.38 4.73
C ARG A 228 8.89 -11.10 5.62
N GLN A 229 9.04 -10.67 6.86
CA GLN A 229 9.91 -11.34 7.83
C GLN A 229 9.44 -12.78 8.11
N SER A 230 8.13 -12.97 8.28
CA SER A 230 7.55 -14.30 8.49
C SER A 230 7.75 -15.21 7.27
N LEU A 231 7.47 -14.73 6.05
CA LEU A 231 7.69 -15.47 4.81
C LEU A 231 9.17 -15.82 4.60
N ALA A 232 10.09 -14.89 4.86
CA ALA A 232 11.53 -15.14 4.76
C ALA A 232 12.02 -16.15 5.81
N ARG A 233 11.37 -16.22 6.97
CA ARG A 233 11.66 -17.23 8.00
C ARG A 233 11.16 -18.60 7.58
N ILE A 234 9.92 -18.67 7.08
CA ILE A 234 9.35 -19.89 6.50
C ILE A 234 10.26 -20.44 5.40
N GLU A 235 10.70 -19.61 4.45
CA GLU A 235 11.61 -20.03 3.38
C GLU A 235 12.94 -20.61 3.89
N ARG A 236 13.45 -20.11 5.02
CA ARG A 236 14.68 -20.64 5.64
C ARG A 236 14.45 -21.94 6.40
N GLU A 237 13.25 -22.15 6.92
CA GLU A 237 12.90 -23.28 7.78
C GLU A 237 12.25 -24.45 7.01
N GLY A 238 11.62 -24.19 5.85
CA GLY A 238 11.02 -25.22 4.98
C GLY A 238 10.04 -24.67 3.96
#